data_AF-A0A6H1KIH0-F1
#
_entry.id   AF-A0A6H1KIH0-F1
#
_cell.length_a   1.000
_cell.length_b   1.000
_cell.length_c   1.000
_cell.angle_alpha   90.00
_cell.angle_beta   90.00
_cell.angle_gamma   90.00
#
_symmetry.space_group_name_H-M   'P 1'
#
loop_
_entity.id
_entity.type
_entity.pdbx_description
1 polymer ?
#
loop_
_entity_poly.entity_id
_entity_poly.type
_entity_poly.pdbx_seq_one_letter_code
_entity_poly.pdbx_strand_id
1 'polypeptide(L)'
;MSDAFTVLWTHDTCRALRKGGRVGERPPVAFGGIHSSLPSWSGARVGDEVYALHVNRCIVFVVSRMRVIDMERRDCCGNAPETRQDPAFPGHGDWSMLGAGGCGAAAVHVDATPVRFDTPLPGDLLAGLAWRNRRGLTRGLKHVVDGRLERSASLQGFYRLTPESADELAKVVGDAPRTPA
;
A
#
# COMPACT_ATOMS: atom_id res chain seq x y z
N MET A 1 -9.54 -15.52 9.76
CA MET A 1 -9.06 -14.21 10.23
C MET A 1 -8.26 -13.61 9.10
N SER A 2 -8.60 -12.39 8.67
CA SER A 2 -7.81 -11.65 7.68
C SER A 2 -6.51 -11.18 8.32
N ASP A 3 -5.44 -11.21 7.54
CA ASP A 3 -4.17 -10.58 7.90
C ASP A 3 -4.17 -9.11 7.45
N ALA A 4 -3.31 -8.30 8.05
CA ALA A 4 -3.05 -6.94 7.62
C ALA A 4 -1.57 -6.78 7.24
N PHE A 5 -1.32 -5.99 6.21
CA PHE A 5 0.02 -5.75 5.67
C PHE A 5 0.29 -4.25 5.49
N THR A 6 1.57 -3.90 5.40
CA THR A 6 1.99 -2.57 4.98
C THR A 6 2.74 -2.64 3.66
N VAL A 7 2.57 -1.60 2.86
CA VAL A 7 3.35 -1.37 1.64
C VAL A 7 3.84 0.07 1.63
N LEU A 8 5.11 0.28 1.31
CA LEU A 8 5.63 1.63 1.12
C LEU A 8 5.32 2.12 -0.29
N TRP A 9 4.49 3.15 -0.41
CA TRP A 9 4.42 3.94 -1.62
C TRP A 9 5.53 4.99 -1.59
N THR A 10 6.45 4.85 -2.54
CA THR A 10 7.65 5.68 -2.61
C THR A 10 7.30 7.14 -2.86
N HIS A 11 8.27 8.02 -2.65
CA HIS A 11 8.10 9.43 -2.95
C HIS A 11 7.67 9.67 -4.40
N ASP A 12 8.19 8.89 -5.35
CA ASP A 12 7.87 9.02 -6.77
C ASP A 12 6.44 8.55 -7.07
N THR A 13 6.00 7.42 -6.51
CA THR A 13 4.60 6.96 -6.61
C THR A 13 3.64 8.01 -6.06
N CYS A 14 3.91 8.54 -4.86
CA CYS A 14 3.06 9.56 -4.23
C CYS A 14 3.08 10.89 -4.99
N ARG A 15 4.22 11.29 -5.57
CA ARG A 15 4.32 12.46 -6.45
C ARG A 15 3.49 12.26 -7.71
N ALA A 16 3.55 11.08 -8.34
CA ALA A 16 2.78 10.75 -9.53
C ALA A 16 1.26 10.75 -9.25
N LEU A 17 0.83 10.20 -8.10
CA LEU A 17 -0.57 10.24 -7.67
C LEU A 17 -1.08 11.69 -7.53
N ARG A 18 -0.31 12.58 -6.89
CA ARG A 18 -0.66 14.00 -6.79
C ARG A 18 -0.75 14.67 -8.17
N LYS A 19 0.27 14.47 -9.02
CA LYS A 19 0.31 15.06 -10.37
C LYS A 19 -0.82 14.56 -11.26
N GLY A 20 -1.22 13.30 -11.09
CA GLY A 20 -2.34 12.68 -11.81
C GLY A 20 -3.72 13.02 -11.26
N GLY A 21 -3.82 13.89 -10.25
CA GLY A 21 -5.11 14.30 -9.67
C GLY A 21 -5.79 13.23 -8.81
N ARG A 22 -5.09 12.16 -8.40
CA ARG A 22 -5.70 11.01 -7.71
C ARG A 22 -6.04 11.26 -6.23
N VAL A 23 -5.74 12.44 -5.68
CA VAL A 23 -6.07 12.78 -4.29
C VAL A 23 -7.59 12.83 -4.13
N GLY A 24 -8.13 12.13 -3.13
CA GLY A 24 -9.58 11.99 -2.95
C GLY A 24 -10.20 10.84 -3.75
N GLU A 25 -9.49 10.29 -4.74
CA GLU A 25 -9.95 9.13 -5.50
C GLU A 25 -9.58 7.81 -4.80
N ARG A 26 -10.34 6.76 -5.11
CA ARG A 26 -10.14 5.41 -4.55
C ARG A 26 -9.45 4.52 -5.60
N PRO A 27 -8.26 3.98 -5.34
CA PRO A 27 -7.63 3.06 -6.26
C PRO A 27 -8.47 1.78 -6.36
N PRO A 28 -8.92 1.36 -7.54
CA PRO A 28 -9.64 0.10 -7.72
C PRO A 28 -8.69 -1.10 -7.81
N VAL A 29 -7.40 -0.83 -7.96
CA VAL A 29 -6.34 -1.80 -8.20
C VAL A 29 -5.03 -1.28 -7.62
N ALA A 30 -4.22 -2.22 -7.15
CA ALA A 30 -2.80 -2.05 -6.91
C ALA A 30 -2.03 -3.13 -7.69
N PHE A 31 -0.70 -3.02 -7.74
CA PHE A 31 0.11 -3.99 -8.47
C PHE A 31 1.16 -4.60 -7.56
N GLY A 32 1.28 -5.92 -7.65
CA GLY A 32 2.41 -6.66 -7.13
C GLY A 32 3.36 -7.08 -8.25
N GLY A 33 4.56 -7.54 -7.90
CA GLY A 33 5.49 -8.06 -8.89
C GLY A 33 6.47 -9.08 -8.30
N ILE A 34 7.06 -9.86 -9.20
CA ILE A 34 8.02 -10.93 -8.85
C ILE A 34 9.39 -10.33 -8.49
N HIS A 35 9.69 -9.13 -8.98
CA HIS A 35 10.93 -8.40 -8.72
C HIS A 35 10.76 -7.34 -7.64
N SER A 36 11.88 -6.91 -7.04
CA SER A 36 11.92 -5.88 -5.98
C SER A 36 11.49 -4.48 -6.45
N SER A 37 11.26 -4.27 -7.74
CA SER A 37 10.70 -3.04 -8.30
C SER A 37 9.24 -2.82 -7.90
N LEU A 38 8.53 -3.89 -7.53
CA LEU A 38 7.17 -3.84 -7.00
C LEU A 38 7.09 -4.59 -5.67
N PRO A 39 6.11 -4.25 -4.81
CA PRO A 39 5.81 -5.07 -3.65
C PRO A 39 5.43 -6.47 -4.12
N SER A 40 5.84 -7.53 -3.43
CA SER A 40 5.53 -8.88 -3.89
C SER A 40 4.05 -9.24 -3.75
N TRP A 41 3.32 -8.57 -2.83
CA TRP A 41 1.98 -8.95 -2.35
C TRP A 41 1.87 -10.43 -1.93
N SER A 42 3.02 -11.09 -1.76
CA SER A 42 3.11 -12.52 -1.57
C SER A 42 2.60 -12.88 -0.18
N GLY A 43 1.57 -13.71 -0.13
CA GLY A 43 0.94 -14.13 1.11
C GLY A 43 -0.24 -13.29 1.57
N ALA A 44 -0.61 -12.24 0.81
CA ALA A 44 -1.95 -11.66 0.87
C ALA A 44 -2.98 -12.61 0.25
N ARG A 45 -4.22 -12.49 0.69
CA ARG A 45 -5.39 -13.23 0.21
C ARG A 45 -6.60 -12.30 0.18
N VAL A 46 -7.64 -12.72 -0.53
CA VAL A 46 -8.93 -12.03 -0.50
C VAL A 46 -9.40 -11.88 0.96
N GLY A 47 -9.79 -10.65 1.30
CA GLY A 47 -10.20 -10.25 2.65
C GLY A 47 -9.10 -9.62 3.50
N ASP A 48 -7.82 -9.72 3.11
CA ASP A 48 -6.72 -9.09 3.82
C ASP A 48 -6.70 -7.57 3.62
N GLU A 49 -6.17 -6.86 4.61
CA GLU A 49 -6.02 -5.40 4.58
C GLU A 49 -4.58 -5.01 4.24
N VAL A 50 -4.41 -3.95 3.45
CA VAL A 50 -3.10 -3.40 3.09
C VAL A 50 -3.09 -1.90 3.30
N TYR A 51 -2.19 -1.44 4.16
CA TYR A 51 -1.96 -0.03 4.45
C TYR A 51 -0.82 0.50 3.58
N ALA A 52 -1.15 1.38 2.63
CA ALA A 52 -0.18 2.13 1.85
C ALA A 52 0.40 3.25 2.73
N LEU A 53 1.67 3.13 3.07
CA LEU A 53 2.41 4.11 3.85
C LEU A 53 3.26 5.00 2.95
N HIS A 54 3.42 6.26 3.34
CA HIS A 54 4.33 7.19 2.69
C HIS A 54 5.19 7.90 3.72
N VAL A 55 6.47 8.06 3.42
CA VAL A 55 7.40 8.81 4.28
C VAL A 55 7.74 10.12 3.59
N ASN A 56 7.50 11.23 4.28
CA ASN A 56 7.85 12.57 3.82
C ASN A 56 8.42 13.40 4.98
N ARG A 57 9.64 13.94 4.81
CA ARG A 57 10.32 14.74 5.86
C ARG A 57 10.31 14.06 7.24
N CYS A 58 10.64 12.77 7.27
CA CYS A 58 10.66 11.89 8.44
C CYS A 58 9.30 11.64 9.12
N ILE A 59 8.19 12.08 8.52
CA ILE A 59 6.84 11.78 8.99
C ILE A 59 6.26 10.65 8.13
N VAL A 60 5.64 9.68 8.79
CA VAL A 60 4.96 8.56 8.12
C VAL A 60 3.47 8.87 8.03
N PHE A 61 2.90 8.71 6.85
CA PHE A 61 1.48 8.94 6.57
C PHE A 61 0.82 7.64 6.13
N VAL A 62 -0.43 7.44 6.51
CA VAL A 62 -1.29 6.44 5.85
C VAL A 62 -1.93 7.11 4.64
N VAL A 63 -1.56 6.65 3.45
CA VAL A 63 -2.04 7.21 2.19
C VAL A 63 -3.38 6.63 1.78
N SER A 64 -3.52 5.32 1.95
CA SER A 64 -4.76 4.59 1.67
C SER A 64 -4.72 3.25 2.40
N ARG A 65 -5.89 2.78 2.84
CA ARG A 65 -6.13 1.42 3.29
C ARG A 65 -6.92 0.70 2.21
N MET A 66 -6.45 -0.49 1.86
CA MET A 66 -6.93 -1.26 0.72
C MET A 66 -7.28 -2.67 1.19
N ARG A 67 -8.55 -3.05 1.07
CA ARG A 67 -8.97 -4.43 1.29
C ARG A 67 -8.85 -5.21 0.00
N VAL A 68 -8.15 -6.35 0.03
CA VAL A 68 -8.02 -7.22 -1.15
C VAL A 68 -9.36 -7.87 -1.45
N ILE A 69 -9.88 -7.65 -2.66
CA ILE A 69 -11.15 -8.25 -3.11
C ILE A 69 -10.91 -9.33 -4.16
N ASP A 70 -9.83 -9.24 -4.93
CA ASP A 70 -9.48 -10.21 -5.97
C ASP A 70 -7.98 -10.10 -6.31
N MET A 71 -7.37 -11.18 -6.78
CA MET A 71 -5.97 -11.24 -7.18
C MET A 71 -5.77 -11.79 -8.59
N GLU A 72 -6.86 -12.19 -9.26
CA GLU A 72 -6.86 -12.64 -10.64
C GLU A 72 -7.10 -11.46 -11.60
N ARG A 73 -6.74 -11.65 -12.87
CA ARG A 73 -7.05 -10.66 -13.91
C ARG A 73 -8.56 -10.66 -14.15
N ARG A 74 -9.17 -9.47 -14.10
CA ARG A 74 -10.60 -9.27 -14.41
C ARG A 74 -10.80 -8.42 -15.67
N ASP A 75 -12.04 -8.29 -16.12
CA ASP A 75 -12.40 -7.50 -17.30
C ASP A 75 -11.93 -6.04 -17.21
N CYS A 76 -11.91 -5.45 -16.00
CA CYS A 76 -11.43 -4.08 -15.80
C CYS A 76 -9.91 -3.93 -16.04
N CYS A 77 -9.15 -5.02 -16.12
CA CYS A 77 -7.75 -4.99 -16.54
C CYS A 77 -7.61 -4.80 -18.06
N GLY A 78 -8.66 -5.09 -18.83
CA GLY A 78 -8.65 -5.21 -20.29
C GLY A 78 -7.99 -6.51 -20.78
N ASN A 79 -7.85 -6.66 -22.09
CA ASN A 79 -7.27 -7.86 -22.71
C ASN A 79 -5.81 -8.06 -22.31
N ALA A 80 -5.41 -9.33 -22.17
CA ALA A 80 -4.01 -9.67 -21.94
C ALA A 80 -3.15 -9.18 -23.12
N PRO A 81 -1.91 -8.71 -22.85
CA PRO A 81 -1.03 -8.26 -23.93
C PRO A 81 -0.69 -9.42 -24.86
N GLU A 82 -0.77 -9.20 -26.18
CA GLU A 82 -0.38 -10.19 -27.19
C GLU A 82 1.12 -10.12 -27.46
N THR A 83 1.69 -8.92 -27.32
CA THR A 83 3.10 -8.62 -27.51
C THR A 83 3.69 -7.96 -26.28
N ARG A 84 5.03 -7.96 -26.19
CA ARG A 84 5.75 -7.27 -25.11
C ARG A 84 5.58 -5.75 -25.13
N GLN A 85 5.18 -5.17 -26.27
CA GLN A 85 4.99 -3.72 -26.43
C GLN A 85 3.60 -3.28 -25.95
N ASP A 86 2.65 -4.21 -25.86
CA ASP A 86 1.29 -3.91 -25.43
C ASP A 86 1.26 -3.56 -23.94
N PRO A 87 0.41 -2.60 -23.53
CA PRO A 87 0.19 -2.34 -22.12
C PRO A 87 -0.28 -3.61 -21.40
N ALA A 88 0.33 -3.94 -20.26
CA ALA A 88 -0.07 -5.14 -19.50
C ALA A 88 -1.49 -5.02 -18.92
N PHE A 89 -1.93 -3.80 -18.59
CA PHE A 89 -3.23 -3.50 -17.97
C PHE A 89 -3.85 -2.23 -18.59
N PRO A 90 -4.33 -2.29 -19.86
CA PRO A 90 -4.84 -1.11 -20.56
C PRO A 90 -6.05 -0.46 -19.87
N GLY A 91 -6.85 -1.22 -19.10
CA GLY A 91 -7.98 -0.67 -18.33
C GLY A 91 -7.60 0.09 -17.05
N HIS A 92 -6.30 0.20 -16.75
CA HIS A 92 -5.80 0.82 -15.51
C HIS A 92 -4.79 1.95 -15.75
N GLY A 93 -4.90 2.65 -16.89
CA GLY A 93 -4.01 3.77 -17.25
C GLY A 93 -3.91 4.86 -16.18
N ASP A 94 -5.05 5.26 -15.62
CA ASP A 94 -5.16 6.28 -14.55
C ASP A 94 -4.47 5.90 -13.24
N TRP A 95 -4.23 4.60 -13.03
CA TRP A 95 -3.60 4.04 -11.84
C TRP A 95 -2.26 3.36 -12.14
N SER A 96 -1.73 3.58 -13.35
CA SER A 96 -0.52 2.90 -13.85
C SER A 96 0.71 3.15 -12.97
N MET A 97 0.79 4.32 -12.30
CA MET A 97 1.85 4.67 -11.36
C MET A 97 1.92 3.76 -10.12
N LEU A 98 0.89 2.97 -9.85
CA LEU A 98 0.89 1.96 -8.79
C LEU A 98 1.60 0.67 -9.19
N GLY A 99 2.09 0.57 -10.44
CA GLY A 99 2.95 -0.51 -10.89
C GLY A 99 2.47 -1.30 -12.12
N ALA A 100 1.48 -0.81 -12.88
CA ALA A 100 0.92 -1.54 -14.01
C ALA A 100 1.97 -1.89 -15.09
N GLY A 101 2.99 -1.05 -15.28
CA GLY A 101 4.09 -1.28 -16.22
C GLY A 101 5.28 -2.03 -15.62
N GLY A 102 5.20 -2.47 -14.36
CA GLY A 102 6.31 -3.15 -13.70
C GLY A 102 6.58 -4.53 -14.31
N CYS A 103 7.85 -4.95 -14.28
CA CYS A 103 8.22 -6.27 -14.77
C CYS A 103 7.57 -7.36 -13.90
N GLY A 104 6.82 -8.27 -14.55
CA GLY A 104 6.06 -9.31 -13.86
C GLY A 104 4.91 -8.76 -13.01
N ALA A 105 4.37 -7.59 -13.36
CA ALA A 105 3.26 -6.99 -12.64
C ALA A 105 2.02 -7.90 -12.66
N ALA A 106 1.39 -8.04 -11.50
CA ALA A 106 0.11 -8.72 -11.32
C ALA A 106 -0.88 -7.74 -10.68
N ALA A 107 -2.11 -7.72 -11.21
CA ALA A 107 -3.17 -6.89 -10.66
C ALA A 107 -3.65 -7.47 -9.32
N VAL A 108 -3.81 -6.60 -8.33
CA VAL A 108 -4.49 -6.90 -7.07
C VAL A 108 -5.65 -5.93 -6.97
N HIS A 109 -6.86 -6.44 -7.10
CA HIS A 109 -8.05 -5.62 -7.01
C HIS A 109 -8.38 -5.35 -5.56
N VAL A 110 -8.74 -4.09 -5.28
CA VAL A 110 -8.94 -3.62 -3.91
C VAL A 110 -10.20 -2.79 -3.77
N ASP A 111 -10.81 -2.86 -2.59
CA ASP A 111 -11.72 -1.82 -2.10
C ASP A 111 -10.92 -0.90 -1.18
N ALA A 112 -10.72 0.34 -1.62
CA ALA A 112 -9.77 1.26 -1.02
C ALA A 112 -10.43 2.51 -0.46
N THR A 113 -9.83 3.05 0.59
CA THR A 113 -10.10 4.43 1.01
C THR A 113 -9.52 5.44 0.01
N PRO A 114 -10.07 6.66 -0.05
CA PRO A 114 -9.50 7.74 -0.84
C PRO A 114 -8.01 7.97 -0.55
N VAL A 115 -7.22 8.21 -1.61
CA VAL A 115 -5.81 8.61 -1.50
C VAL A 115 -5.72 9.96 -0.79
N ARG A 116 -4.95 10.01 0.30
CA ARG A 116 -4.74 11.21 1.12
C ARG A 116 -3.29 11.33 1.56
N PHE A 117 -2.88 12.54 1.97
CA PHE A 117 -1.51 12.82 2.39
C PHE A 117 -1.44 13.66 3.67
N ASP A 118 -2.53 13.67 4.42
CA ASP A 118 -2.81 14.52 5.59
C ASP A 118 -3.06 13.70 6.87
N THR A 119 -2.91 12.38 6.80
CA THR A 119 -3.12 11.46 7.92
C THR A 119 -1.77 10.95 8.43
N PRO A 120 -1.05 11.72 9.27
CA PRO A 120 0.21 11.28 9.86
C PRO A 120 -0.06 10.18 10.90
N LEU A 121 0.87 9.22 10.99
CA LEU A 121 0.93 8.32 12.13
C LEU A 121 1.46 9.08 13.35
N PRO A 122 0.77 9.00 14.50
CA PRO A 122 1.31 9.47 15.77
C PRO A 122 2.68 8.81 16.06
N GLY A 123 3.61 9.58 16.61
CA GLY A 123 5.00 9.14 16.78
C GLY A 123 5.18 7.98 17.77
N ASP A 124 4.34 7.96 18.80
CA ASP A 124 4.17 6.88 19.78
C ASP A 124 3.61 5.60 19.12
N LEU A 125 2.57 5.73 18.30
CA LEU A 125 2.06 4.61 17.49
C LEU A 125 3.14 4.09 16.55
N LEU A 126 3.85 4.99 15.85
CA LEU A 126 4.92 4.65 14.92
C LEU A 126 6.04 3.83 15.61
N ALA A 127 6.42 4.20 16.83
CA ALA A 127 7.40 3.47 17.63
C ALA A 127 6.89 2.09 18.07
N GLY A 128 5.57 1.96 18.29
CA GLY A 128 4.90 0.72 18.69
C GLY A 128 4.59 -0.24 17.55
N LEU A 129 4.71 0.17 16.27
CA LEU A 129 4.40 -0.70 15.14
C LEU A 129 5.27 -1.94 15.09
N ALA A 130 4.62 -3.07 14.90
CA ALA A 130 5.22 -4.37 14.89
C ALA A 130 4.72 -5.23 13.71
N TRP A 131 5.66 -6.00 13.15
CA TRP A 131 5.41 -6.95 12.07
C TRP A 131 5.78 -8.34 12.51
N ARG A 132 5.06 -9.34 11.99
CA ARG A 132 5.33 -10.76 12.22
C ARG A 132 5.71 -11.47 10.93
N ASN A 133 6.62 -12.43 11.03
CA ASN A 133 6.91 -13.34 9.91
C ASN A 133 6.01 -14.60 9.97
N ARG A 134 6.17 -15.49 8.98
CA ARG A 134 5.42 -16.76 8.91
C ARG A 134 5.66 -17.70 10.10
N ARG A 135 6.77 -17.53 10.83
CA ARG A 135 7.12 -18.30 12.04
C ARG A 135 6.57 -17.65 13.32
N GLY A 136 5.81 -16.56 13.21
CA GLY A 136 5.26 -15.82 14.35
C GLY A 136 6.27 -14.93 15.08
N LEU A 137 7.51 -14.79 14.58
CA LEU A 137 8.49 -13.91 15.19
C LEU A 137 8.17 -12.45 14.85
N THR A 138 8.12 -11.62 15.88
CA THR A 138 7.81 -10.20 15.79
C THR A 138 9.08 -9.36 15.66
N ARG A 139 8.99 -8.26 14.90
CA ARG A 139 9.99 -7.20 14.85
C ARG A 139 9.32 -5.83 14.88
N GLY A 140 9.95 -4.88 15.57
CA GLY A 140 9.52 -3.47 15.57
C GLY A 140 10.08 -2.68 14.39
N LEU A 141 9.61 -1.43 14.27
CA LEU A 141 10.14 -0.47 13.32
C LEU A 141 11.53 0.02 13.75
N LYS A 142 12.49 0.03 12.83
CA LYS A 142 13.84 0.57 13.09
C LYS A 142 13.93 2.04 12.70
N HIS A 143 14.85 2.77 13.34
CA HIS A 143 15.20 4.16 13.04
C HIS A 143 14.07 5.17 13.34
N VAL A 144 13.26 4.87 14.36
CA VAL A 144 12.33 5.84 14.93
C VAL A 144 13.07 6.63 16.01
N VAL A 145 13.14 7.96 15.85
CA VAL A 145 13.77 8.89 16.78
C VAL A 145 12.79 10.04 17.02
N ASP A 146 12.45 10.29 18.28
CA ASP A 146 11.49 11.33 18.68
C ASP A 146 10.16 11.29 17.90
N GLY A 147 9.64 10.08 17.66
CA GLY A 147 8.40 9.86 16.92
C GLY A 147 8.50 10.08 15.40
N ARG A 148 9.72 10.21 14.85
CA ARG A 148 9.98 10.44 13.43
C ARG A 148 10.81 9.31 12.85
N LEU A 149 10.59 8.98 11.59
CA LEU A 149 11.33 7.92 10.91
C LEU A 149 12.53 8.51 10.14
N GLU A 150 13.74 8.33 10.67
CA GLU A 150 14.96 8.84 10.02
C GLU A 150 15.33 8.04 8.77
N ARG A 151 15.00 6.74 8.74
CA ARG A 151 15.29 5.85 7.60
C ARG A 151 14.12 4.92 7.34
N SER A 152 13.65 4.89 6.09
CA SER A 152 12.49 4.09 5.68
C SER A 152 12.82 2.67 5.23
N ALA A 153 14.08 2.23 5.30
CA ALA A 153 14.50 0.91 4.82
C ALA A 153 13.74 -0.24 5.51
N SER A 154 13.36 -0.07 6.78
CA SER A 154 12.56 -1.02 7.56
C SER A 154 11.10 -1.13 7.10
N LEU A 155 10.60 -0.16 6.32
CA LEU A 155 9.28 -0.16 5.68
C LEU A 155 9.31 -0.64 4.22
N GLN A 156 10.50 -0.77 3.62
CA GLN A 156 10.63 -1.21 2.23
C GLN A 156 10.34 -2.71 2.12
N GLY A 157 9.11 -3.04 1.75
CA GLY A 157 8.68 -4.42 1.51
C GLY A 157 7.17 -4.58 1.67
N PHE A 158 6.74 -5.84 1.62
CA PHE A 158 5.37 -6.25 1.90
C PHE A 158 5.36 -7.10 3.17
N TYR A 159 4.94 -6.51 4.28
CA TYR A 159 5.12 -7.11 5.61
C TYR A 159 3.80 -7.22 6.35
N ARG A 160 3.60 -8.37 6.99
CA ARG A 160 2.43 -8.67 7.80
C ARG A 160 2.55 -8.02 9.17
N LEU A 161 1.53 -7.27 9.57
CA LEU A 161 1.42 -6.65 10.89
C LEU A 161 1.06 -7.70 11.96
N THR A 162 1.38 -7.39 13.21
CA THR A 162 0.69 -8.07 14.33
C THR A 162 -0.77 -7.58 14.39
N PRO A 163 -1.70 -8.36 14.98
CA PRO A 163 -3.09 -7.93 15.14
C PRO A 163 -3.21 -6.58 15.84
N GLU A 164 -2.41 -6.35 16.89
CA GLU A 164 -2.45 -5.10 17.67
C GLU A 164 -2.03 -3.90 16.82
N SER A 165 -0.96 -4.04 16.02
CA SER A 165 -0.53 -2.98 15.11
C SER A 165 -1.53 -2.75 13.98
N ALA A 166 -2.24 -3.79 13.55
CA ALA A 166 -3.31 -3.68 12.55
C ALA A 166 -4.51 -2.89 13.09
N ASP A 167 -4.90 -3.16 14.34
CA ASP A 167 -6.00 -2.46 15.01
C ASP A 167 -5.67 -0.98 15.23
N GLU A 168 -4.43 -0.65 15.62
CA GLU A 168 -4.00 0.74 15.76
C GLU A 168 -4.02 1.50 14.42
N LEU A 169 -3.56 0.88 13.32
CA LEU A 169 -3.67 1.51 11.99
C LEU A 169 -5.13 1.66 11.53
N ALA A 170 -6.00 0.70 11.88
CA ALA A 170 -7.42 0.78 11.56
C ALA A 170 -8.09 1.97 12.24
N LYS A 171 -7.76 2.25 13.51
CA LYS A 171 -8.23 3.42 14.25
C LYS A 171 -7.81 4.72 13.57
N VAL A 172 -6.53 4.86 13.20
CA VAL A 172 -6.02 6.05 12.49
C VAL A 172 -6.80 6.32 11.20
N VAL A 173 -7.09 5.29 10.42
CA VAL A 173 -7.86 5.43 9.18
C VAL A 173 -9.35 5.70 9.44
N GLY A 174 -9.91 5.14 10.51
CA GLY A 174 -11.30 5.34 10.93
C GLY A 174 -11.58 6.77 11.43
N ASP A 175 -10.62 7.35 12.16
CA ASP A 175 -10.73 8.68 12.76
C ASP A 175 -10.41 9.81 11.78
N ALA A 176 -9.72 9.50 10.68
CA ALA A 176 -9.34 10.51 9.70
C ALA A 176 -10.59 11.09 9.00
N PRO A 177 -10.68 12.43 8.83
CA PRO A 177 -11.89 13.09 8.35
C PRO A 177 -12.36 12.49 7.02
N ARG A 178 -13.66 12.23 6.93
CA ARG A 178 -14.31 11.80 5.68
C ARG A 178 -14.44 13.03 4.79
N THR A 179 -13.72 13.07 3.67
CA THR A 179 -14.01 14.05 2.62
C THR A 179 -15.44 13.79 2.13
N PRO A 180 -16.33 14.79 2.10
CA PRO A 180 -17.62 14.63 1.44
C PRO A 180 -17.39 14.27 -0.02
N ALA A 181 -18.21 13.35 -0.53
CA ALA A 181 -18.19 12.87 -1.91
C ALA A 181 -18.54 13.97 -2.90
#